data_AF-A0A950SJJ9-F1
#
_entry.id   AF-A0A950SJJ9-F1
#
_cell.length_a   1.000
_cell.length_b   1.000
_cell.length_c   1.000
_cell.angle_alpha   90.00
_cell.angle_beta   90.00
_cell.angle_gamma   90.00
#
_symmetry.space_group_name_H-M   'P 1'
#
loop_
_entity.id
_entity.type
_entity.pdbx_description
1 polymer ?
#
loop_
_entity_poly.entity_id
_entity_poly.type
_entity_poly.pdbx_seq_one_letter_code
_entity_poly.pdbx_strand_id
1 'polypeptide(L)'
;MSSSASAADQANFPTMIIPRGTEIKVNANGQLSIKTPGNLVIQNSGTYSDIESTNGSIRIEENVTVEAVSIRAGQACFIQGTLTAWRVHAKRITLEERARAFIMLQESEQLEMAKNARLVGNFSNEKELFFMMGKFSPQLKELPGAVDLSSPTTIETRPAAAWIPASAPQRDDSGEHLRVAQSLLEREIGRTDLAPAEAEALREVLYALRERNVTRVGGIYRGAFAELKTQSEGVRQAYEHLDKYFQK
;
A
#
# COMPACT_ATOMS: atom_id res chain seq x y z
N MET A 1 65.78 13.95 6.51
CA MET A 1 65.03 12.95 7.29
C MET A 1 63.61 13.42 7.38
N SER A 2 62.73 12.68 6.71
CA SER A 2 61.31 12.95 6.50
C SER A 2 60.51 12.27 7.61
N SER A 3 59.62 13.00 8.27
CA SER A 3 58.46 12.43 9.00
C SER A 3 57.41 13.56 9.14
N SER A 4 56.45 13.70 8.24
CA SER A 4 55.17 12.95 8.18
C SER A 4 54.40 12.97 9.50
N ALA A 5 53.43 13.86 9.62
CA ALA A 5 52.04 13.49 9.88
C ALA A 5 51.20 14.77 9.82
N SER A 6 50.38 14.84 8.77
CA SER A 6 49.28 15.78 8.60
C SER A 6 48.43 15.85 9.87
N ALA A 7 48.12 17.08 10.29
CA ALA A 7 47.03 17.36 11.20
C ALA A 7 45.80 16.57 10.70
N ALA A 8 45.33 15.66 11.57
CA ALA A 8 44.28 14.73 11.28
C ALA A 8 43.08 15.44 10.61
N ASP A 9 42.74 14.98 9.41
CA ASP A 9 41.38 15.02 8.91
C ASP A 9 40.45 14.61 10.06
N GLN A 10 39.64 15.54 10.55
CA GLN A 10 38.51 15.22 11.41
C GLN A 10 37.57 14.34 10.59
N ALA A 11 37.80 13.03 10.63
CA ALA A 11 36.89 12.04 10.11
C ALA A 11 35.55 12.26 10.81
N ASN A 12 34.57 12.74 10.06
CA ASN A 12 33.22 12.96 10.54
C ASN A 12 32.58 11.57 10.71
N PHE A 13 32.75 10.97 11.88
CA PHE A 13 32.21 9.65 12.15
C PHE A 13 30.69 9.75 12.32
N PRO A 14 29.91 8.90 11.61
CA PRO A 14 28.47 8.84 11.80
C PRO A 14 28.16 8.56 13.28
N THR A 15 27.65 9.56 13.98
CA THR A 15 27.32 9.44 15.41
C THR A 15 25.85 9.09 15.54
N MET A 16 25.55 7.95 16.15
CA MET A 16 24.19 7.55 16.49
C MET A 16 23.90 7.93 17.95
N ILE A 17 22.91 8.81 18.17
CA ILE A 17 22.45 9.18 19.51
C ILE A 17 21.20 8.38 19.85
N ILE A 18 21.29 7.51 20.85
CA ILE A 18 20.17 6.71 21.35
C ILE A 18 19.76 7.28 22.72
N PRO A 19 18.56 7.88 22.85
CA PRO A 19 18.08 8.39 24.14
C PRO A 19 17.99 7.30 25.21
N ARG A 20 18.09 7.71 26.48
CA ARG A 20 17.90 6.78 27.60
C ARG A 20 16.48 6.20 27.58
N GLY A 21 16.39 4.89 27.79
CA GLY A 21 15.12 4.16 27.77
C GLY A 21 14.63 3.77 26.37
N THR A 22 15.41 4.05 25.31
CA THR A 22 15.12 3.50 23.98
C THR A 22 15.53 2.03 23.92
N GLU A 23 14.58 1.17 23.56
CA GLU A 23 14.80 -0.24 23.26
C GLU A 23 14.84 -0.44 21.74
N ILE A 24 15.86 -1.13 21.25
CA ILE A 24 15.97 -1.54 19.85
C ILE A 24 16.12 -3.06 19.80
N LYS A 25 15.24 -3.73 19.06
CA LYS A 25 15.23 -5.19 18.89
C LYS A 25 15.19 -5.51 17.40
N VAL A 26 15.68 -6.70 17.05
CA VAL A 26 15.57 -7.24 15.69
C VAL A 26 14.81 -8.55 15.79
N ASN A 27 13.76 -8.72 14.99
CA ASN A 27 12.99 -9.95 14.97
C ASN A 27 13.66 -11.04 14.10
N ALA A 28 13.12 -12.25 14.09
CA ALA A 28 13.65 -13.37 13.31
C ALA A 28 13.69 -13.13 11.80
N ASN A 29 12.90 -12.16 11.30
CA ASN A 29 12.85 -11.77 9.89
C ASN A 29 13.81 -10.60 9.57
N GLY A 30 14.64 -10.19 10.53
CA GLY A 30 15.58 -9.08 10.35
C GLY A 30 14.96 -7.68 10.44
N GLN A 31 13.70 -7.56 10.84
CA GLN A 31 13.03 -6.26 10.95
C GLN A 31 13.34 -5.59 12.29
N LEU A 32 13.52 -4.28 12.25
CA LEU A 32 13.81 -3.46 13.43
C LEU A 32 12.52 -3.15 14.21
N SER A 33 12.59 -3.31 15.52
CA SER A 33 11.59 -2.81 16.47
C SER A 33 12.25 -1.73 17.31
N ILE A 34 11.65 -0.53 17.34
CA ILE A 34 12.14 0.61 18.10
C ILE A 34 11.04 1.04 19.07
N LYS A 35 11.39 1.12 20.35
CA LYS A 35 10.52 1.69 21.38
C LYS A 35 11.26 2.80 22.11
N THR A 36 10.69 3.99 22.16
CA THR A 36 11.30 5.13 22.84
C THR A 36 10.28 5.85 23.73
N PRO A 37 10.69 6.38 24.91
CA PRO A 37 9.78 7.13 25.77
C PRO A 37 9.47 8.52 25.21
N GLY A 38 10.39 9.11 24.45
CA GLY A 38 10.30 10.48 23.94
C GLY A 38 9.99 10.56 22.44
N ASN A 39 10.23 11.71 21.84
CA ASN A 39 10.02 11.88 20.40
C ASN A 39 10.99 11.00 19.59
N LEU A 40 10.49 10.46 18.48
CA LEU A 40 11.28 9.69 17.52
C LEU A 40 11.26 10.42 16.18
N VAL A 41 12.44 10.61 15.60
CA VAL A 41 12.59 11.13 14.23
C VAL A 41 13.25 10.04 13.39
N ILE A 42 12.60 9.68 12.28
CA ILE A 42 13.09 8.71 11.32
C ILE A 42 13.57 9.47 10.10
N GLN A 43 14.89 9.45 9.91
CA GLN A 43 15.61 10.18 8.86
C GLN A 43 16.15 9.25 7.76
N ASN A 44 16.08 7.95 7.98
CA ASN A 44 16.56 6.93 7.05
C ASN A 44 15.42 5.98 6.69
N SER A 45 15.33 5.62 5.41
CA SER A 45 14.36 4.65 4.93
C SER A 45 14.63 3.27 5.52
N GLY A 46 13.57 2.49 5.74
CA GLY A 46 13.73 1.15 6.30
C GLY A 46 12.43 0.41 6.55
N THR A 47 12.58 -0.88 6.85
CA THR A 47 11.49 -1.78 7.20
C THR A 47 11.54 -2.12 8.69
N TYR A 48 10.41 -1.92 9.37
CA TYR A 48 10.27 -2.05 10.80
C TYR A 48 9.15 -3.04 11.13
N SER A 49 9.30 -3.77 12.23
CA SER A 49 8.15 -4.47 12.80
C SER A 49 7.30 -3.46 13.55
N ASP A 50 7.86 -2.84 14.58
CA ASP A 50 7.15 -1.97 15.50
C ASP A 50 7.93 -0.67 15.73
N ILE A 51 7.23 0.44 15.63
CA ILE A 51 7.76 1.76 15.94
C ILE A 51 6.87 2.36 17.02
N GLU A 52 7.39 2.43 18.24
CA GLU A 52 6.67 2.94 19.40
C GLU A 52 7.35 4.18 19.98
N SER A 53 6.58 5.24 20.14
CA SER A 53 6.91 6.40 20.95
C SER A 53 5.85 6.52 22.05
N THR A 54 6.19 6.07 23.26
CA THR A 54 5.20 5.87 24.34
C THR A 54 4.57 7.17 24.80
N ASN A 55 5.36 8.22 25.06
CA ASN A 55 4.87 9.53 25.51
C ASN A 55 5.17 10.67 24.51
N GLY A 56 5.83 10.37 23.41
CA GLY A 56 6.24 11.35 22.41
C GLY A 56 5.47 11.26 21.08
N SER A 57 5.95 12.02 20.12
CA SER A 57 5.53 11.98 18.72
C SER A 57 6.53 11.23 17.84
N ILE A 58 6.05 10.69 16.73
CA ILE A 58 6.88 10.10 15.68
C ILE A 58 6.89 11.07 14.50
N ARG A 59 8.06 11.37 13.96
CA ARG A 59 8.23 12.14 12.72
C ARG A 59 8.97 11.28 11.68
N ILE A 60 8.42 11.24 10.48
CA ILE A 60 9.04 10.66 9.28
C ILE A 60 9.43 11.83 8.39
N GLU A 61 10.73 12.02 8.19
CA GLU A 61 11.24 13.16 7.42
C GLU A 61 10.94 13.08 5.92
N GLU A 62 11.12 14.20 5.24
CA GLU A 62 11.03 14.29 3.78
C GLU A 62 12.04 13.32 3.13
N ASN A 63 11.66 12.72 2.01
CA ASN A 63 12.45 11.74 1.25
C ASN A 63 12.73 10.41 1.98
N VAL A 64 12.15 10.20 3.16
CA VAL A 64 12.22 8.93 3.89
C VAL A 64 11.07 8.02 3.48
N THR A 65 11.35 6.76 3.19
CA THR A 65 10.34 5.71 2.97
C THR A 65 10.37 4.72 4.12
N VAL A 66 9.27 4.65 4.86
CA VAL A 66 9.12 3.77 6.02
C VAL A 66 8.05 2.73 5.73
N GLU A 67 8.42 1.47 5.90
CA GLU A 67 7.48 0.36 5.95
C GLU A 67 7.45 -0.20 7.37
N ALA A 68 6.27 -0.26 7.98
CA ALA A 68 6.13 -0.77 9.34
C ALA A 68 4.93 -1.70 9.46
N VAL A 69 5.01 -2.72 10.32
CA VAL A 69 3.81 -3.47 10.69
C VAL A 69 2.94 -2.61 11.62
N SER A 70 3.54 -1.99 12.63
CA SER A 70 2.83 -1.22 13.64
C SER A 70 3.55 0.09 13.97
N ILE A 71 2.79 1.17 14.07
CA ILE A 71 3.23 2.49 14.52
C ILE A 71 2.33 2.94 15.66
N ARG A 72 2.93 3.24 16.80
CA ARG A 72 2.25 3.79 17.97
C ARG A 72 2.93 5.07 18.43
N ALA A 73 2.24 6.19 18.29
CA ALA A 73 2.64 7.45 18.90
C ALA A 73 1.69 7.81 20.04
N GLY A 74 2.22 8.12 21.22
CA GLY A 74 1.42 8.57 22.36
C GLY A 74 0.76 9.93 22.13
N GLN A 75 1.36 10.76 21.27
CA GLN A 75 0.90 12.11 20.94
C GLN A 75 0.50 12.21 19.47
N ALA A 76 1.47 12.43 18.58
CA ALA A 76 1.21 12.66 17.16
C ALA A 76 2.15 11.87 16.24
N CYS A 77 1.67 11.58 15.03
CA CYS A 77 2.47 11.05 13.94
C CYS A 77 2.54 12.08 12.81
N PHE A 78 3.73 12.62 12.57
CA PHE A 78 4.00 13.59 11.51
C PHE A 78 4.66 12.89 10.34
N ILE A 79 4.05 12.97 9.16
CA ILE A 79 4.51 12.28 7.96
C ILE A 79 4.84 13.34 6.91
N GLN A 80 6.12 13.46 6.57
CA GLN A 80 6.61 14.33 5.49
C GLN A 80 7.05 13.50 4.27
N GLY A 81 7.58 12.30 4.49
CA GLY A 81 7.97 11.34 3.45
C GLY A 81 6.86 10.37 3.06
N THR A 82 7.24 9.11 2.84
CA THR A 82 6.32 8.01 2.53
C THR A 82 6.21 7.05 3.70
N LEU A 83 4.99 6.75 4.11
CA LEU A 83 4.70 5.78 5.16
C LEU A 83 3.74 4.70 4.67
N THR A 84 4.13 3.44 4.83
CA THR A 84 3.24 2.29 4.69
C THR A 84 3.17 1.56 6.04
N ALA A 85 1.98 1.49 6.63
CA ALA A 85 1.80 0.79 7.91
C ALA A 85 0.45 0.11 8.09
N TRP A 86 0.47 -1.08 8.69
CA TRP A 86 -0.72 -1.91 8.85
C TRP A 86 -1.54 -1.52 10.09
N ARG A 87 -0.91 -0.92 11.09
CA ARG A 87 -1.57 -0.42 12.29
C ARG A 87 -0.95 0.91 12.66
N VAL A 88 -1.72 1.98 12.59
CA VAL A 88 -1.28 3.30 13.05
C VAL A 88 -2.18 3.77 14.17
N HIS A 89 -1.60 3.87 15.37
CA HIS A 89 -2.24 4.39 16.55
C HIS A 89 -1.56 5.70 16.98
N ALA A 90 -2.26 6.81 16.84
CA ALA A 90 -1.82 8.11 17.33
C ALA A 90 -3.04 8.97 17.64
N LYS A 91 -2.95 9.85 18.65
CA LYS A 91 -4.05 10.80 18.90
C LYS A 91 -4.25 11.73 17.71
N ARG A 92 -3.14 12.20 17.13
CA ARG A 92 -3.14 13.05 15.94
C ARG A 92 -2.24 12.50 14.84
N ILE A 93 -2.70 12.55 13.59
CA ILE A 93 -1.90 12.23 12.41
C ILE A 93 -1.89 13.45 11.50
N THR A 94 -0.70 13.89 11.10
CA THR A 94 -0.52 15.05 10.22
C THR A 94 0.27 14.61 8.99
N LEU A 95 -0.33 14.78 7.80
CA LEU A 95 0.30 14.54 6.51
C LEU A 95 0.65 15.88 5.85
N GLU A 96 1.92 16.11 5.54
CA GLU A 96 2.38 17.33 4.86
C GLU A 96 2.23 17.28 3.32
N GLU A 97 2.48 18.40 2.64
CA GLU A 97 2.10 18.61 1.22
C GLU A 97 2.60 17.55 0.24
N ARG A 98 3.74 16.91 0.50
CA ARG A 98 4.31 15.86 -0.38
C ARG A 98 4.20 14.46 0.21
N ALA A 99 3.55 14.33 1.36
CA ALA A 99 3.47 13.09 2.08
C ALA A 99 2.56 12.08 1.38
N ARG A 100 2.99 10.81 1.41
CA ARG A 100 2.20 9.68 0.94
C ARG A 100 2.03 8.68 2.07
N ALA A 101 0.80 8.41 2.48
CA ALA A 101 0.52 7.47 3.54
C ALA A 101 -0.42 6.35 3.06
N PHE A 102 0.04 5.12 3.18
CA PHE A 102 -0.71 3.89 2.97
C PHE A 102 -0.90 3.24 4.34
N ILE A 103 -1.89 3.73 5.10
CA ILE A 103 -2.03 3.40 6.51
C ILE A 103 -3.43 2.91 6.84
N MET A 104 -3.52 1.83 7.62
CA MET A 104 -4.77 1.41 8.25
C MET A 104 -4.82 2.07 9.64
N LEU A 105 -5.76 3.02 9.75
CA LEU A 105 -5.96 3.84 10.94
C LEU A 105 -6.63 3.00 12.03
N GLN A 106 -6.03 2.96 13.22
CA GLN A 106 -6.62 2.35 14.40
C GLN A 106 -6.65 3.39 15.51
N GLU A 107 -7.85 3.68 16.04
CA GLU A 107 -8.03 4.53 17.23
C GLU A 107 -7.42 5.95 17.12
N SER A 108 -7.44 6.56 15.93
CA SER A 108 -6.96 7.94 15.73
C SER A 108 -8.04 8.98 16.02
N GLU A 109 -7.76 9.98 16.85
CA GLU A 109 -8.74 11.02 17.24
C GLU A 109 -8.83 12.15 16.21
N GLN A 110 -7.69 12.59 15.68
CA GLN A 110 -7.58 13.73 14.76
C GLN A 110 -6.70 13.39 13.55
N LEU A 111 -7.16 13.79 12.36
CA LEU A 111 -6.45 13.62 11.09
C LEU A 111 -6.35 14.98 10.39
N GLU A 112 -5.14 15.42 10.10
CA GLU A 112 -4.83 16.67 9.40
C GLU A 112 -4.09 16.33 8.10
N MET A 113 -4.62 16.79 6.96
CA MET A 113 -4.07 16.51 5.64
C MET A 113 -3.81 17.80 4.88
N ALA A 114 -2.58 17.95 4.37
CA ALA A 114 -2.28 18.99 3.40
C ALA A 114 -2.98 18.73 2.06
N LYS A 115 -3.16 19.79 1.25
CA LYS A 115 -3.97 19.76 0.01
C LYS A 115 -3.58 18.68 -1.01
N ASN A 116 -2.30 18.31 -1.05
CA ASN A 116 -1.77 17.33 -2.01
C ASN A 116 -1.40 15.99 -1.35
N ALA A 117 -1.64 15.85 -0.04
CA ALA A 117 -1.37 14.62 0.69
C ALA A 117 -2.30 13.50 0.23
N ARG A 118 -1.75 12.28 0.12
CA ARG A 118 -2.54 11.10 -0.25
C ARG A 118 -2.62 10.14 0.94
N LEU A 119 -3.85 9.87 1.37
CA LEU A 119 -4.17 8.84 2.34
C LEU A 119 -4.91 7.70 1.64
N VAL A 120 -4.37 6.49 1.73
CA VAL A 120 -5.03 5.27 1.27
C VAL A 120 -5.24 4.37 2.48
N GLY A 121 -6.51 4.15 2.84
CA GLY A 121 -6.91 3.27 3.93
C GLY A 121 -7.37 1.91 3.41
N ASN A 122 -7.07 0.86 4.16
CA ASN A 122 -7.69 -0.45 3.98
C ASN A 122 -8.74 -0.59 5.09
N PHE A 123 -10.02 -0.55 4.74
CA PHE A 123 -11.13 -0.58 5.71
C PHE A 123 -11.64 -2.01 5.82
N SER A 124 -11.84 -2.48 7.05
CA SER A 124 -12.27 -3.86 7.31
C SER A 124 -13.73 -4.08 6.87
N ASN A 125 -14.53 -3.02 6.80
CA ASN A 125 -15.89 -3.03 6.26
C ASN A 125 -16.39 -1.61 5.91
N GLU A 126 -17.51 -1.53 5.19
CA GLU A 126 -18.15 -0.29 4.76
C GLU A 126 -18.58 0.62 5.93
N LYS A 127 -18.97 0.05 7.09
CA LYS A 127 -19.32 0.83 8.27
C LYS A 127 -18.12 1.57 8.85
N GLU A 128 -16.94 0.95 8.84
CA GLU A 128 -15.69 1.57 9.26
C GLU A 128 -15.29 2.72 8.32
N LEU A 129 -15.45 2.52 7.00
CA LEU A 129 -15.27 3.59 6.02
C LEU A 129 -16.21 4.76 6.29
N PHE A 130 -17.52 4.52 6.42
CA PHE A 130 -18.50 5.58 6.70
C PHE A 130 -18.27 6.27 8.04
N PHE A 131 -17.91 5.51 9.07
CA PHE A 131 -17.57 6.06 10.38
C PHE A 131 -16.37 6.99 10.30
N MET A 132 -15.31 6.58 9.61
CA MET A 132 -14.10 7.37 9.43
C MET A 132 -14.37 8.60 8.56
N MET A 133 -15.14 8.46 7.48
CA MET A 133 -15.59 9.60 6.66
C MET A 133 -16.46 10.58 7.45
N GLY A 134 -17.34 10.10 8.32
CA GLY A 134 -18.15 10.94 9.19
C GLY A 134 -17.32 11.67 10.25
N LYS A 135 -16.43 10.93 10.92
CA LYS A 135 -15.52 11.45 11.95
C LYS A 135 -14.60 12.54 11.41
N PHE A 136 -14.09 12.36 10.20
CA PHE A 136 -13.20 13.31 9.54
C PHE A 136 -13.89 14.21 8.52
N SER A 137 -15.23 14.25 8.50
CA SER A 137 -15.96 15.03 7.50
C SER A 137 -15.62 16.53 7.49
N PRO A 138 -15.34 17.20 8.64
CA PRO A 138 -14.91 18.60 8.62
C PRO A 138 -13.58 18.77 7.92
N GLN A 139 -12.59 17.91 8.22
CA GLN A 139 -11.26 18.00 7.61
C GLN A 139 -11.26 17.57 6.14
N LEU A 140 -12.14 16.64 5.76
CA LEU A 140 -12.30 16.21 4.37
C LEU A 140 -13.00 17.28 3.51
N LYS A 141 -13.93 18.05 4.07
CA LYS A 141 -14.63 19.15 3.37
C LYS A 141 -13.71 20.32 3.00
N GLU A 142 -12.61 20.49 3.72
CA GLU A 142 -11.63 21.55 3.48
C GLU A 142 -10.62 21.21 2.36
N LEU A 143 -10.64 19.96 1.84
CA LEU A 143 -9.75 19.52 0.78
C LEU A 143 -10.28 19.90 -0.63
N PRO A 144 -9.40 20.33 -1.56
CA PRO A 144 -9.81 20.57 -2.94
C PRO A 144 -10.26 19.26 -3.61
N GLY A 145 -11.50 19.20 -4.08
CA GLY A 145 -12.13 17.97 -4.61
C GLY A 145 -12.92 17.16 -3.57
N ALA A 146 -13.24 17.74 -2.41
CA ALA A 146 -14.06 17.13 -1.38
C ALA A 146 -15.39 16.59 -1.93
N VAL A 147 -15.71 15.34 -1.56
CA VAL A 147 -16.99 14.71 -1.84
C VAL A 147 -18.02 15.26 -0.85
N ASP A 148 -19.04 15.97 -1.34
CA ASP A 148 -20.13 16.48 -0.51
C ASP A 148 -21.04 15.32 -0.08
N LEU A 149 -21.08 15.05 1.23
CA LEU A 149 -21.84 13.97 1.84
C LEU A 149 -23.27 14.38 2.25
N SER A 150 -23.68 15.61 1.94
CA SER A 150 -24.97 16.18 2.38
C SER A 150 -26.19 15.68 1.61
N SER A 151 -25.99 14.89 0.55
CA SER A 151 -27.07 14.31 -0.22
C SER A 151 -26.70 12.88 -0.62
N PRO A 152 -27.59 11.88 -0.41
CA PRO A 152 -27.49 10.65 -1.16
C PRO A 152 -27.76 11.04 -2.61
N THR A 153 -26.69 11.31 -3.36
CA THR A 153 -26.79 11.42 -4.81
C THR A 153 -27.03 10.02 -5.31
N THR A 154 -28.32 9.66 -5.41
CA THR A 154 -28.80 8.80 -6.48
C THR A 154 -28.06 9.26 -7.74
N ILE A 155 -27.45 8.32 -8.46
CA ILE A 155 -26.81 8.59 -9.74
C ILE A 155 -27.94 9.02 -10.70
N GLU A 156 -28.34 10.28 -10.64
CA GLU A 156 -29.19 10.92 -11.65
C GLU A 156 -28.27 11.49 -12.73
N THR A 157 -28.20 10.70 -13.79
CA THR A 157 -28.27 11.11 -15.19
C THR A 157 -27.98 12.60 -15.45
N ARG A 158 -26.74 12.86 -15.87
CA ARG A 158 -26.26 14.13 -16.44
C ARG A 158 -27.23 14.66 -17.53
N PRO A 159 -27.55 15.97 -17.58
CA PRO A 159 -28.41 16.53 -18.61
C PRO A 159 -27.72 16.53 -19.98
N ALA A 160 -28.53 16.35 -21.01
CA ALA A 160 -28.14 16.23 -22.41
C ALA A 160 -27.33 17.44 -22.89
N ALA A 161 -26.03 17.23 -23.13
CA ALA A 161 -25.21 18.11 -23.95
C ALA A 161 -25.00 17.43 -25.30
N ALA A 162 -25.51 18.10 -26.34
CA ALA A 162 -25.23 17.95 -27.77
C ALA A 162 -25.22 16.51 -28.34
N TRP A 163 -26.18 16.27 -29.25
CA TRP A 163 -26.20 15.13 -30.15
C TRP A 163 -24.82 14.90 -30.80
N ILE A 164 -24.14 13.86 -30.34
CA ILE A 164 -23.09 13.15 -31.06
C ILE A 164 -23.66 11.73 -31.19
N PRO A 165 -23.74 11.15 -32.40
CA PRO A 165 -24.38 9.86 -32.58
C PRO A 165 -23.71 8.81 -31.68
N ALA A 166 -24.56 8.14 -30.89
CA ALA A 166 -24.16 7.18 -29.90
C ALA A 166 -23.37 6.03 -30.54
N SER A 167 -22.06 6.03 -30.34
CA SER A 167 -21.31 4.79 -30.33
C SER A 167 -21.67 4.12 -29.00
N ALA A 168 -22.31 2.96 -29.04
CA ALA A 168 -22.78 2.25 -27.85
C ALA A 168 -21.67 2.13 -26.79
N PRO A 169 -21.99 2.23 -25.49
CA PRO A 169 -21.00 2.06 -24.43
C PRO A 169 -20.46 0.64 -24.51
N GLN A 170 -19.23 0.47 -24.98
CA GLN A 170 -18.48 -0.75 -24.74
C GLN A 170 -18.35 -0.88 -23.23
N ARG A 171 -19.08 -1.84 -22.65
CA ARG A 171 -18.69 -2.39 -21.34
C ARG A 171 -17.21 -2.72 -21.44
N ASP A 172 -16.41 -2.26 -20.49
CA ASP A 172 -15.01 -2.69 -20.35
C ASP A 172 -15.00 -4.18 -19.94
N ASP A 173 -15.38 -5.07 -20.87
CA ASP A 173 -15.29 -6.54 -20.77
C ASP A 173 -13.88 -6.98 -20.32
N SER A 174 -12.88 -6.14 -20.60
CA SER A 174 -11.48 -6.34 -20.25
C SER A 174 -11.29 -6.60 -18.74
N GLY A 175 -11.92 -5.81 -17.86
CA GLY A 175 -11.79 -6.03 -16.41
C GLY A 175 -12.45 -7.34 -15.92
N GLU A 176 -13.45 -7.81 -16.66
CA GLU A 176 -14.18 -9.04 -16.35
C GLU A 176 -13.34 -10.28 -16.66
N HIS A 177 -12.61 -10.26 -17.77
CA HIS A 177 -11.70 -11.35 -18.16
C HIS A 177 -10.64 -11.66 -17.08
N LEU A 178 -10.02 -10.63 -16.49
CA LEU A 178 -9.02 -10.84 -15.42
C LEU A 178 -9.62 -11.48 -14.16
N ARG A 179 -10.84 -11.08 -13.77
CA ARG A 179 -11.52 -11.63 -12.59
C ARG A 179 -11.94 -13.09 -12.81
N VAL A 180 -12.44 -13.41 -13.99
CA VAL A 180 -12.83 -14.80 -14.34
C VAL A 180 -11.60 -15.69 -14.41
N ALA A 181 -10.50 -15.22 -15.01
CA ALA A 181 -9.24 -15.97 -15.02
C ALA A 181 -8.71 -16.25 -13.60
N GLN A 182 -8.78 -15.26 -12.70
CA GLN A 182 -8.36 -15.42 -11.31
C GLN A 182 -9.16 -16.52 -10.59
N SER A 183 -10.49 -16.49 -10.68
CA SER A 183 -11.34 -17.46 -9.96
C SER A 183 -11.17 -18.89 -10.48
N LEU A 184 -10.96 -19.06 -11.79
CA LEU A 184 -10.66 -20.35 -12.41
C LEU A 184 -9.31 -20.91 -11.94
N LEU A 185 -8.27 -20.07 -11.88
CA LEU A 185 -6.95 -20.48 -11.38
C LEU A 185 -6.96 -20.83 -9.89
N GLU A 186 -7.71 -20.10 -9.07
CA GLU A 186 -7.87 -20.42 -7.64
C GLU A 186 -8.52 -21.78 -7.41
N ARG A 187 -9.56 -22.10 -8.22
CA ARG A 187 -10.22 -23.39 -8.17
C ARG A 187 -9.30 -24.52 -8.61
N GLU A 188 -8.48 -24.27 -9.61
CA GLU A 188 -7.64 -25.30 -10.22
C GLU A 188 -6.39 -25.62 -9.40
N ILE A 189 -5.71 -24.60 -8.85
CA ILE A 189 -4.55 -24.81 -7.95
C ILE A 189 -4.96 -25.52 -6.66
N GLY A 190 -6.24 -25.44 -6.28
CA GLY A 190 -6.81 -26.20 -5.17
C GLY A 190 -7.03 -27.69 -5.45
N ARG A 191 -6.89 -28.15 -6.70
CA ARG A 191 -7.00 -29.57 -7.06
C ARG A 191 -5.65 -30.28 -6.90
N THR A 192 -5.71 -31.54 -6.47
CA THR A 192 -4.53 -32.38 -6.15
C THR A 192 -3.95 -33.13 -7.35
N ASP A 193 -4.39 -32.82 -8.57
CA ASP A 193 -4.03 -33.49 -9.82
C ASP A 193 -2.91 -32.81 -10.61
N LEU A 194 -2.49 -31.59 -10.22
CA LEU A 194 -1.37 -30.87 -10.83
C LEU A 194 -0.01 -31.33 -10.31
N ALA A 195 0.96 -31.48 -11.22
CA ALA A 195 2.34 -31.71 -10.81
C ALA A 195 2.89 -30.47 -10.04
N PRO A 196 3.79 -30.64 -9.06
CA PRO A 196 4.28 -29.53 -8.24
C PRO A 196 4.85 -28.35 -9.04
N ALA A 197 5.57 -28.63 -10.13
CA ALA A 197 6.14 -27.61 -11.01
C ALA A 197 5.06 -26.86 -11.81
N GLU A 198 4.02 -27.55 -12.29
CA GLU A 198 2.89 -26.97 -13.01
C GLU A 198 2.04 -26.07 -12.09
N ALA A 199 1.83 -26.52 -10.85
CA ALA A 199 1.15 -25.74 -9.83
C ALA A 199 1.93 -24.47 -9.45
N GLU A 200 3.26 -24.51 -9.45
CA GLU A 200 4.12 -23.36 -9.17
C GLU A 200 4.02 -22.29 -10.27
N ALA A 201 4.09 -22.69 -11.55
CA ALA A 201 3.91 -21.80 -12.69
C ALA A 201 2.54 -21.08 -12.65
N LEU A 202 1.46 -21.83 -12.37
CA LEU A 202 0.11 -21.24 -12.24
C LEU A 202 -0.04 -20.35 -11.01
N ARG A 203 0.63 -20.68 -9.90
CA ARG A 203 0.66 -19.85 -8.68
C ARG A 203 1.31 -18.50 -8.94
N GLU A 204 2.34 -18.44 -9.78
CA GLU A 204 2.98 -17.17 -10.13
C GLU A 204 2.02 -16.25 -10.89
N VAL A 205 1.27 -16.80 -11.85
CA VAL A 205 0.22 -16.05 -12.59
C VAL A 205 -0.87 -15.59 -11.63
N LEU A 206 -1.35 -16.47 -10.75
CA LEU A 206 -2.37 -16.13 -9.75
C LEU A 206 -1.89 -15.04 -8.78
N TYR A 207 -0.62 -15.10 -8.36
CA TYR A 207 -0.03 -14.10 -7.49
C TYR A 207 -0.02 -12.72 -8.17
N ALA A 208 0.43 -12.65 -9.43
CA ALA A 208 0.42 -11.41 -10.20
C ALA A 208 -1.00 -10.86 -10.45
N LEU A 209 -2.00 -11.74 -10.64
CA LEU A 209 -3.42 -11.36 -10.74
C LEU A 209 -3.96 -10.77 -9.43
N ARG A 210 -3.62 -11.36 -8.27
CA ARG A 210 -4.02 -10.86 -6.95
C ARG A 210 -3.41 -9.50 -6.61
N GLU A 211 -2.16 -9.28 -7.00
CA GLU A 211 -1.49 -7.98 -6.87
C GLU A 211 -2.03 -6.92 -7.85
N ARG A 212 -2.95 -7.30 -8.75
CA ARG A 212 -3.43 -6.47 -9.87
C ARG A 212 -2.28 -5.94 -10.74
N ASN A 213 -1.17 -6.68 -10.79
CA ASN A 213 0.01 -6.32 -11.57
C ASN A 213 -0.15 -6.83 -13.01
N VAL A 214 -0.99 -6.14 -13.78
CA VAL A 214 -1.35 -6.50 -15.15
C VAL A 214 -0.13 -6.64 -16.06
N THR A 215 0.87 -5.76 -15.88
CA THR A 215 2.14 -5.80 -16.61
C THR A 215 2.89 -7.10 -16.38
N ARG A 216 2.97 -7.56 -15.12
CA ARG A 216 3.60 -8.83 -14.78
C ARG A 216 2.82 -10.01 -15.36
N VAL A 217 1.49 -10.02 -15.20
CA VAL A 217 0.63 -11.09 -15.75
C VAL A 217 0.86 -11.24 -17.25
N GLY A 218 0.85 -10.14 -18.01
CA GLY A 218 1.08 -10.15 -19.46
C GLY A 218 2.43 -10.73 -19.87
N GLY A 219 3.47 -10.56 -19.03
CA GLY A 219 4.80 -11.10 -19.28
C GLY A 219 4.97 -12.59 -18.97
N ILE A 220 4.18 -13.15 -18.04
CA ILE A 220 4.39 -14.51 -17.53
C ILE A 220 3.33 -15.53 -17.95
N TYR A 221 2.10 -15.10 -18.26
CA TYR A 221 0.98 -16.04 -18.41
C TYR A 221 1.16 -17.02 -19.57
N ARG A 222 1.70 -16.59 -20.72
CA ARG A 222 1.89 -17.51 -21.86
C ARG A 222 2.93 -18.60 -21.56
N GLY A 223 4.00 -18.24 -20.84
CA GLY A 223 5.03 -19.21 -20.43
C GLY A 223 4.47 -20.21 -19.43
N ALA A 224 3.82 -19.72 -18.38
CA ALA A 224 3.27 -20.56 -17.32
C ALA A 224 2.24 -21.60 -17.83
N PHE A 225 1.40 -21.23 -18.81
CA PHE A 225 0.43 -22.16 -19.39
C PHE A 225 1.03 -23.10 -20.44
N ALA A 226 2.18 -22.76 -21.04
CA ALA A 226 2.89 -23.62 -21.98
C ALA A 226 3.62 -24.79 -21.28
N GLU A 227 3.93 -24.64 -19.99
CA GLU A 227 4.59 -25.65 -19.16
C GLU A 227 3.63 -26.77 -18.70
N LEU A 228 2.32 -26.61 -18.91
CA LEU A 228 1.29 -27.57 -18.49
C LEU A 228 1.18 -28.74 -19.45
N LYS A 229 1.44 -29.96 -18.97
CA LYS A 229 1.27 -31.19 -19.76
C LYS A 229 -0.19 -31.61 -19.88
N THR A 230 -1.02 -31.24 -18.90
CA THR A 230 -2.44 -31.59 -18.85
C THR A 230 -3.26 -30.31 -18.68
N GLN A 231 -4.03 -29.94 -19.71
CA GLN A 231 -4.89 -28.76 -19.64
C GLN A 231 -6.29 -29.20 -19.25
N SER A 232 -6.66 -28.99 -17.99
CA SER A 232 -8.05 -29.13 -17.59
C SER A 232 -8.91 -28.05 -18.24
N GLU A 233 -10.21 -28.27 -18.26
CA GLU A 233 -11.16 -27.29 -18.81
C GLU A 233 -11.07 -25.93 -18.09
N GLY A 234 -10.80 -25.94 -16.78
CA GLY A 234 -10.63 -24.73 -15.97
C GLY A 234 -9.37 -23.94 -16.32
N VAL A 235 -8.25 -24.63 -16.52
CA VAL A 235 -7.00 -24.02 -17.04
C VAL A 235 -7.25 -23.41 -18.41
N ARG A 236 -7.88 -24.16 -19.32
CA ARG A 236 -8.08 -23.69 -20.70
C ARG A 236 -8.94 -22.42 -20.74
N GLN A 237 -10.02 -22.40 -19.96
CA GLN A 237 -10.87 -21.22 -19.84
C GLN A 237 -10.09 -20.04 -19.22
N ALA A 238 -9.29 -20.27 -18.18
CA ALA A 238 -8.47 -19.20 -17.59
C ALA A 238 -7.49 -18.58 -18.60
N TYR A 239 -6.83 -19.43 -19.41
CA TYR A 239 -5.96 -18.96 -20.50
C TYR A 239 -6.72 -18.13 -21.53
N GLU A 240 -7.87 -18.61 -22.01
CA GLU A 240 -8.70 -17.91 -23.00
C GLU A 240 -9.16 -16.53 -22.51
N HIS A 241 -9.47 -16.40 -21.21
CA HIS A 241 -9.82 -15.11 -20.62
C HIS A 241 -8.61 -14.17 -20.54
N LEU A 242 -7.43 -14.65 -20.13
CA LEU A 242 -6.20 -13.85 -20.15
C LEU A 242 -5.81 -13.43 -21.57
N ASP A 243 -5.94 -14.33 -22.53
CA ASP A 243 -5.57 -14.06 -23.92
C ASP A 243 -6.51 -13.04 -24.57
N LYS A 244 -7.83 -13.13 -24.31
CA LYS A 244 -8.81 -12.09 -24.71
C LYS A 244 -8.54 -10.72 -24.09
N TYR A 245 -7.92 -10.68 -22.92
CA TYR A 245 -7.54 -9.44 -22.26
C TYR A 245 -6.27 -8.82 -22.88
N PHE A 246 -5.25 -9.62 -23.17
CA PHE A 246 -3.94 -9.16 -23.64
C PHE A 246 -3.76 -9.11 -25.17
N GLN A 247 -4.71 -9.66 -25.96
CA GLN A 247 -4.71 -9.57 -27.42
C GLN A 247 -5.44 -8.34 -27.99
N LYS A 248 -6.00 -7.47 -27.13
CA LYS A 248 -6.51 -6.15 -27.51
C LYS A 248 -5.38 -5.13 -27.54
#